data_AF-A0A3M0Y3Z5-F1
#
_entry.id   AF-A0A3M0Y3Z5-F1
#
_cell.length_a   1.000
_cell.length_b   1.000
_cell.length_c   1.000
_cell.angle_alpha   90.00
_cell.angle_beta   90.00
_cell.angle_gamma   90.00
#
_symmetry.space_group_name_H-M   'P 1'
#
loop_
_entity.id
_entity.type
_entity.pdbx_description
1 polymer ?
#
loop_
_entity_poly.entity_id
_entity_poly.type
_entity_poly.pdbx_seq_one_letter_code
_entity_poly.pdbx_strand_id
1 'polypeptide(L)' 'MPRARKGAARKRQHKRVLREARGYFGTKSRHYQQAKVALTRAGQFAYRDRRNRKRDFRR' A
#
# COMPACT_ATOMS: atom_id res chain seq x y z
N MET A 1 6.06 -29.27 22.31
CA MET A 1 5.30 -28.04 21.98
C MET A 1 4.79 -28.12 20.54
N PRO A 2 3.52 -27.73 20.24
CA PRO A 2 2.99 -27.77 18.87
C PRO A 2 3.54 -26.62 18.00
N ARG A 3 3.83 -26.90 16.71
CA ARG A 3 4.34 -25.91 15.74
C ARG A 3 3.19 -25.16 15.05
N ALA A 4 3.06 -23.86 15.31
CA ALA A 4 2.11 -23.01 14.60
C ALA A 4 2.50 -22.80 13.12
N ARG A 5 1.59 -23.10 12.19
CA ARG A 5 1.76 -22.86 10.74
C ARG A 5 1.01 -21.57 10.33
N LYS A 6 1.53 -20.83 9.35
CA LYS A 6 0.94 -19.53 8.92
C LYS A 6 -0.44 -19.64 8.24
N GLY A 7 -0.81 -20.80 7.71
CA GLY A 7 -2.11 -21.04 7.05
C GLY A 7 -2.53 -19.94 6.07
N ALA A 8 -3.79 -19.53 6.13
CA ALA A 8 -4.37 -18.51 5.25
C ALA A 8 -3.94 -17.07 5.58
N ALA A 9 -3.23 -16.81 6.68
CA ALA A 9 -2.89 -15.46 7.12
C ALA A 9 -2.06 -14.70 6.07
N ARG A 10 -1.08 -15.37 5.45
CA ARG A 10 -0.24 -14.78 4.39
C ARG A 10 -1.06 -14.39 3.16
N LYS A 11 -1.97 -15.25 2.71
CA LYS A 11 -2.83 -15.00 1.55
C LYS A 11 -3.77 -13.82 1.80
N ARG A 12 -4.33 -13.72 3.02
CA ARG A 12 -5.18 -12.59 3.43
C ARG A 12 -4.42 -11.27 3.44
N GLN A 13 -3.20 -11.24 3.99
CA GLN A 13 -2.35 -10.05 3.98
C GLN A 13 -2.02 -9.59 2.55
N HIS A 14 -1.63 -10.51 1.66
CA HIS A 14 -1.33 -10.17 0.28
C HIS A 14 -2.54 -9.58 -0.45
N LYS A 15 -3.74 -10.18 -0.27
CA LYS A 15 -4.97 -9.66 -0.87
C LYS A 15 -5.33 -8.27 -0.37
N ARG A 16 -5.08 -7.96 0.92
CA ARG A 16 -5.31 -6.62 1.47
C ARG A 16 -4.44 -5.58 0.77
N VAL A 17 -3.13 -5.84 0.67
CA VAL A 17 -2.17 -4.94 0.01
C VAL A 17 -2.48 -4.76 -1.47
N LEU A 18 -2.79 -5.83 -2.20
CA LEU A 18 -3.15 -5.72 -3.62
C LEU A 18 -4.49 -5.00 -3.83
N ARG A 19 -5.42 -5.08 -2.87
CA ARG A 19 -6.66 -4.31 -2.91
C ARG A 19 -6.40 -2.81 -2.72
N GLU A 20 -5.49 -2.45 -1.84
CA GLU A 20 -5.06 -1.05 -1.63
C GLU A 20 -4.31 -0.49 -2.85
N ALA A 21 -3.52 -1.31 -3.55
CA ALA A 21 -2.76 -0.94 -4.74
C ALA A 21 -3.56 -1.02 -6.07
N ARG A 22 -4.89 -1.14 -6.01
CA ARG A 22 -5.73 -1.15 -7.22
C ARG A 22 -5.60 0.16 -7.98
N GLY A 23 -5.62 0.09 -9.31
CA GLY A 23 -5.45 1.25 -10.18
C GLY A 23 -3.99 1.63 -10.45
N TYR A 24 -3.02 1.04 -9.76
CA TYR A 24 -1.61 1.25 -10.10
C TYR A 24 -1.23 0.56 -11.42
N PHE A 25 -0.41 1.24 -12.22
CA PHE A 25 0.01 0.77 -13.53
C PHE A 25 0.92 -0.47 -13.45
N GLY A 26 0.70 -1.42 -14.36
CA GLY A 26 1.55 -2.60 -14.56
C GLY A 26 1.69 -3.48 -13.32
N THR A 27 2.95 -3.84 -12.99
CA THR A 27 3.27 -4.78 -11.91
C THR A 27 2.91 -4.27 -10.52
N LYS A 28 2.73 -2.96 -10.35
CA LYS A 28 2.43 -2.33 -9.05
C LYS A 28 1.02 -2.64 -8.53
N SER A 29 0.10 -3.13 -9.37
CA SER A 29 -1.23 -3.60 -8.95
C SER A 29 -1.36 -5.13 -8.89
N ARG A 30 -0.38 -5.87 -9.42
CA ARG A 30 -0.43 -7.34 -9.56
C ARG A 30 0.56 -8.08 -8.66
N HIS A 31 1.76 -7.53 -8.46
CA HIS A 31 2.81 -8.17 -7.66
C HIS A 31 2.89 -7.56 -6.26
N TYR A 32 2.79 -8.40 -5.23
CA TYR A 32 2.78 -7.96 -3.83
C TYR A 32 3.99 -7.10 -3.45
N GLN A 33 5.19 -7.50 -3.88
CA GLN A 33 6.42 -6.76 -3.55
C GLN A 33 6.41 -5.36 -4.17
N GLN A 34 6.05 -5.26 -5.45
CA GLN A 34 5.98 -3.98 -6.16
C GLN A 34 4.85 -3.10 -5.63
N ALA A 35 3.69 -3.69 -5.32
CA ALA A 35 2.57 -3.02 -4.68
C ALA A 35 2.98 -2.42 -3.33
N LYS A 36 3.71 -3.18 -2.50
CA LYS A 36 4.20 -2.68 -1.21
C LYS A 36 5.12 -1.47 -1.37
N VAL A 37 6.08 -1.51 -2.30
CA VAL A 37 6.99 -0.37 -2.55
C VAL A 37 6.19 0.85 -3.03
N ALA A 38 5.24 0.65 -3.96
CA ALA A 38 4.41 1.72 -4.48
C ALA A 38 3.55 2.38 -3.39
N LEU A 39 2.90 1.57 -2.53
CA LEU A 39 2.07 2.07 -1.43
C LEU A 39 2.89 2.85 -0.39
N THR A 40 4.10 2.39 -0.06
CA THR A 40 4.97 3.13 0.89
C THR A 40 5.29 4.52 0.36
N ARG A 41 5.65 4.65 -0.93
CA ARG A 41 5.93 5.94 -1.56
C ARG A 41 4.67 6.82 -1.62
N ALA A 42 3.53 6.23 -1.98
CA ALA A 42 2.26 6.95 -2.00
C ALA A 42 1.86 7.47 -0.61
N GLY A 43 2.12 6.72 0.46
CA GLY A 43 1.88 7.15 1.83
C GLY A 43 2.71 8.38 2.22
N GLN A 44 3.98 8.44 1.81
CA GLN A 44 4.84 9.60 2.02
C GLN A 44 4.31 10.83 1.28
N PHE A 45 3.93 10.68 0.00
CA PHE A 45 3.35 11.77 -0.78
C PHE A 45 2.01 12.23 -0.20
N ALA A 46 1.14 11.32 0.21
CA ALA A 46 -0.13 11.67 0.85
C ALA A 46 0.07 12.49 2.14
N TYR A 47 1.09 12.19 2.94
CA TYR A 47 1.42 12.99 4.12
C TYR A 47 1.86 14.41 3.74
N ARG A 48 2.80 14.53 2.79
CA ARG A 48 3.29 15.81 2.27
C ARG A 48 2.16 16.65 1.68
N ASP A 49 1.36 16.05 0.81
CA ASP A 49 0.34 16.75 0.02
C ASP A 49 -0.82 17.21 0.90
N ARG A 50 -1.16 16.51 1.99
CA ARG A 50 -2.11 17.02 3.00
C ARG A 50 -1.64 18.32 3.65
N ARG A 51 -0.33 18.52 3.83
CA ARG A 51 0.24 19.77 4.37
C ARG A 51 0.27 20.86 3.30
N ASN A 52 0.67 20.52 2.08
CA ASN A 52 0.72 21.46 0.95
C ASN A 52 -0.66 21.97 0.57
N ARG A 53 -1.67 21.10 0.51
CA ARG A 53 -3.06 21.46 0.20
C ARG A 53 -3.59 22.60 1.07
N LYS A 54 -3.23 22.66 2.35
CA LYS A 54 -3.62 23.75 3.26
C LYS A 54 -2.98 25.10 2.88
N ARG A 55 -1.79 25.06 2.28
CA ARG A 55 -1.09 26.25 1.75
C ARG A 55 -1.68 26.66 0.41
N ASP A 56 -2.00 25.69 -0.44
CA ASP A 56 -2.62 25.93 -1.74
C ASP A 56 -3.99 26.62 -1.60
N PHE A 57 -4.80 26.22 -0.62
CA PHE A 57 -6.07 26.89 -0.29
C PHE A 57 -5.92 28.27 0.36
N ARG A 58 -4.74 28.62 0.91
CA ARG A 58 -4.51 29.92 1.54
C ARG A 58 -4.03 30.97 0.53
N ARG A 59 -3.43 30.54 -0.58
CA ARG A 59 -3.14 31.43 -1.70
C ARG A 59 -4.43 31.90 -2.33
#